data_AF-A0A938PPI4-F1
#
_entry.id   AF-A0A938PPI4-F1
#
_cell.length_a   1.000
_cell.length_b   1.000
_cell.length_c   1.000
_cell.angle_alpha   90.00
_cell.angle_beta   90.00
_cell.angle_gamma   90.00
#
_symmetry.space_group_name_H-M   'P 1'
#
loop_
_entity.id
_entity.type
_entity.pdbx_description
1 polymer ?
#
loop_
_entity_poly.entity_id
_entity_poly.type
_entity_poly.pdbx_seq_one_letter_code
_entity_poly.pdbx_strand_id
1 'polypeptide(L)'
;MAFQIGKWSRLGSAPAKTQGKKQLSPYRTVLIVPGAGGCYAKARELAQKPILINEAPVLPLPGCDAIKCNCRFNRRPDRREGLRRAADDGLTSAFVFENERRTHKRGRRKSDPA
;
A
#
# COMPACT_ATOMS: atom_id res chain seq x y z
N MET A 1 3.15 -20.29 60.60
CA MET A 1 2.47 -19.34 59.70
C MET A 1 2.88 -19.69 58.27
N ALA A 2 2.00 -20.34 57.50
CA ALA A 2 2.31 -20.84 56.16
C ALA A 2 1.72 -19.91 55.10
N PHE A 3 2.57 -19.26 54.31
CA PHE A 3 2.15 -18.47 53.14
C PHE A 3 2.08 -19.41 51.92
N GLN A 4 0.87 -19.81 51.53
CA GLN A 4 0.64 -20.61 50.32
C GLN A 4 0.80 -19.74 49.08
N ILE A 5 1.70 -20.18 48.19
CA ILE A 5 2.02 -19.57 46.91
C ILE A 5 0.90 -19.94 45.93
N GLY A 6 0.14 -18.95 45.46
CA GLY A 6 -0.97 -19.13 44.53
C GLY A 6 -0.52 -19.71 43.19
N LYS A 7 -1.12 -20.84 42.80
CA LYS A 7 -1.02 -21.42 41.45
C LYS A 7 -1.74 -20.51 40.46
N TRP A 8 -1.00 -19.83 39.58
CA TRP A 8 -1.58 -19.20 38.40
C TRP A 8 -1.83 -20.27 37.33
N SER A 9 -3.09 -20.66 37.20
CA SER A 9 -3.57 -21.55 36.14
C SER A 9 -3.43 -20.84 34.78
N ARG A 10 -2.76 -21.48 33.82
CA ARG A 10 -2.66 -21.01 32.43
C ARG A 10 -4.06 -20.91 31.81
N LEU A 11 -4.57 -19.69 31.65
CA LEU A 11 -5.73 -19.41 30.80
C LEU A 11 -5.36 -19.76 29.35
N GLY A 12 -6.20 -20.58 28.71
CA GLY A 12 -6.01 -21.03 27.34
C GLY A 12 -5.95 -19.86 26.35
N SER A 13 -5.02 -19.93 25.40
CA SER A 13 -4.91 -18.95 24.31
C SER A 13 -6.17 -19.00 23.44
N ALA A 14 -6.80 -17.85 23.20
CA ALA A 14 -7.86 -17.73 22.21
C ALA A 14 -7.36 -18.17 20.82
N PRO A 15 -8.19 -18.81 19.98
CA PRO A 15 -7.78 -19.21 18.64
C PRO A 15 -7.48 -17.97 17.81
N ALA A 16 -6.25 -17.90 17.27
CA ALA A 16 -5.85 -16.85 16.35
C ALA A 16 -6.79 -16.88 15.13
N LYS A 17 -7.44 -15.75 14.81
CA LYS A 17 -8.27 -15.63 13.61
C LYS A 17 -7.41 -15.93 12.38
N THR A 18 -7.72 -17.00 11.66
CA THR A 18 -7.07 -17.34 10.39
C THR A 18 -7.40 -16.25 9.37
N GLN A 19 -6.48 -15.30 9.16
CA GLN A 19 -6.63 -14.32 8.10
C GLN A 19 -6.55 -15.05 6.75
N GLY A 20 -7.62 -15.01 5.97
CA GLY A 20 -7.65 -15.58 4.63
C GLY A 20 -6.54 -14.99 3.75
N LYS A 21 -6.02 -15.79 2.81
CA LYS A 21 -4.99 -15.35 1.86
C LYS A 21 -5.56 -14.20 1.03
N LYS A 22 -5.06 -12.97 1.25
CA LYS A 22 -5.43 -11.81 0.42
C LYS A 22 -4.97 -12.05 -1.01
N GLN A 23 -5.92 -12.04 -1.95
CA GLN A 23 -5.63 -12.04 -3.39
C GLN A 23 -4.77 -10.80 -3.69
N LEU A 24 -3.58 -11.01 -4.24
CA LEU A 24 -2.65 -9.92 -4.55
C LEU A 24 -3.11 -9.21 -5.82
N SER A 25 -3.32 -7.89 -5.76
CA SER A 25 -3.73 -7.13 -6.94
C SER A 25 -2.57 -7.02 -7.97
N PRO A 26 -2.88 -7.05 -9.27
CA PRO A 26 -1.87 -6.90 -10.33
C PRO A 26 -1.34 -5.46 -10.42
N TYR A 27 -2.07 -4.48 -9.88
CA TYR A 27 -1.72 -3.05 -9.91
C TYR A 27 -0.84 -2.60 -8.74
N ARG A 28 -0.28 -3.54 -7.98
CA ARG A 28 0.71 -3.25 -6.95
C ARG A 28 1.99 -2.69 -7.58
N THR A 29 2.68 -1.87 -6.80
CA THR A 29 3.89 -1.18 -7.26
C THR A 29 5.13 -1.73 -6.58
N VAL A 30 6.27 -1.54 -7.21
CA VAL A 30 7.60 -1.85 -6.67
C VAL A 30 8.48 -0.63 -6.76
N LEU A 31 9.32 -0.45 -5.74
CA LEU A 31 10.38 0.55 -5.71
C LEU A 31 11.71 -0.17 -5.74
N ILE A 32 12.66 0.33 -6.53
CA ILE A 32 14.03 -0.17 -6.54
C ILE A 32 14.78 0.44 -5.37
N VAL A 33 15.33 -0.42 -4.50
CA VAL A 33 16.19 -0.03 -3.39
C VAL A 33 17.63 -0.39 -3.78
N PRO A 34 18.52 0.61 -3.91
CA PRO A 34 19.93 0.34 -4.21
C PRO A 34 20.57 -0.41 -3.03
N GLY A 35 21.25 -1.53 -3.33
CA GLY A 35 22.04 -2.26 -2.34
C GLY A 35 23.46 -1.73 -2.24
N ALA A 36 24.14 -2.03 -1.13
CA ALA A 36 25.56 -1.71 -0.96
C ALA A 36 26.39 -2.39 -2.06
N GLY A 37 27.23 -1.61 -2.76
CA GLY A 37 28.06 -2.08 -3.87
C GLY A 37 27.30 -2.38 -5.18
N GLY A 38 26.02 -1.99 -5.29
CA GLY A 38 25.22 -2.16 -6.52
C GLY A 38 25.40 -1.03 -7.55
N CYS A 39 24.61 -1.07 -8.63
CA CYS A 39 24.57 -0.05 -9.69
C CYS A 39 23.91 1.26 -9.22
N TYR A 40 24.56 1.96 -8.28
CA TYR A 40 24.01 3.11 -7.57
C TYR A 40 23.46 4.20 -8.49
N ALA A 41 24.17 4.54 -9.57
CA ALA A 41 23.75 5.58 -10.52
C ALA A 41 22.37 5.27 -11.13
N LYS A 42 22.22 4.12 -11.78
CA LYS A 42 20.95 3.73 -12.43
C LYS A 42 19.85 3.39 -11.43
N ALA A 43 20.21 2.72 -10.34
CA ALA A 43 19.23 2.37 -9.31
C ALA A 43 18.62 3.63 -8.67
N ARG A 44 19.39 4.71 -8.51
CA ARG A 44 18.91 5.97 -7.91
C ARG A 44 17.92 6.72 -8.81
N GLU A 45 18.13 6.71 -10.13
CA GLU A 45 17.19 7.30 -11.10
C GLU A 45 15.82 6.61 -11.03
N LEU A 46 15.83 5.28 -11.00
CA LEU A 46 14.59 4.49 -10.94
C LEU A 46 13.97 4.44 -9.52
N ALA A 47 14.77 4.63 -8.46
CA ALA A 47 14.27 4.65 -7.09
C ALA A 47 13.28 5.80 -6.81
N GLN A 48 13.29 6.87 -7.63
CA GLN A 48 12.40 8.02 -7.45
C GLN A 48 10.95 7.74 -7.90
N LYS A 49 10.73 6.70 -8.71
CA LYS A 49 9.42 6.42 -9.31
C LYS A 49 8.96 5.00 -8.97
N PRO A 50 7.77 4.82 -8.37
CA PRO A 50 7.18 3.50 -8.22
C PRO A 50 6.82 2.94 -9.60
N ILE A 51 7.23 1.71 -9.87
CA ILE A 51 6.97 1.00 -11.13
C ILE A 51 5.87 -0.03 -10.86
N LEU A 52 4.98 -0.29 -11.81
CA LEU A 52 4.03 -1.39 -11.69
C LEU A 52 4.77 -2.73 -11.68
N ILE A 53 4.27 -3.71 -10.93
CA ILE A 53 4.97 -5.00 -10.84
C ILE A 53 5.12 -5.70 -12.20
N ASN A 54 4.16 -5.52 -13.10
CA ASN A 54 4.18 -6.09 -14.45
C ASN A 54 5.15 -5.36 -15.38
N GLU A 55 5.51 -4.12 -15.06
CA GLU A 55 6.44 -3.28 -15.84
C GLU A 55 7.84 -3.25 -15.20
N ALA A 56 8.02 -3.95 -14.07
CA ALA A 56 9.27 -3.95 -13.35
C ALA A 56 10.36 -4.64 -14.19
N PRO A 57 11.51 -3.98 -14.42
CA PRO A 57 12.62 -4.61 -15.12
C PRO A 57 13.16 -5.79 -14.31
N VAL A 58 13.82 -6.73 -14.98
CA VAL A 58 14.58 -7.75 -14.27
C VAL A 58 15.80 -7.12 -13.60
N LEU A 59 16.15 -7.62 -12.41
CA LEU A 59 17.43 -7.30 -11.78
C LEU A 59 18.46 -8.36 -12.20
N PRO A 60 19.71 -7.98 -12.51
CA PRO A 60 20.30 -6.63 -12.46
C PRO A 60 19.80 -5.70 -13.59
N LEU A 61 19.76 -4.39 -13.30
CA LEU A 61 19.31 -3.38 -14.27
C LEU A 61 20.16 -3.39 -15.55
N PRO A 62 19.60 -3.06 -16.72
CA PRO A 62 20.34 -3.01 -17.97
C PRO A 62 21.45 -1.95 -17.90
N GLY A 63 22.70 -2.37 -18.12
CA GLY A 63 23.89 -1.54 -17.93
C GLY A 63 24.27 -1.37 -16.45
N CYS A 64 24.18 -2.45 -15.67
CA CYS A 64 24.69 -2.52 -14.31
C CYS A 64 26.18 -2.88 -14.33
N ASP A 65 27.05 -1.93 -13.95
CA ASP A 65 28.51 -2.12 -13.95
C ASP A 65 29.05 -2.79 -12.68
N ALA A 66 28.17 -3.18 -11.76
CA ALA A 66 28.56 -3.81 -10.50
C ALA A 66 28.88 -5.30 -10.68
N ILE A 67 30.05 -5.72 -10.16
CA ILE A 67 30.49 -7.14 -10.15
C ILE A 67 29.48 -8.04 -9.41
N LYS A 68 28.88 -7.53 -8.32
CA LYS A 68 27.82 -8.19 -7.56
C LYS A 68 26.71 -7.19 -7.24
N CYS A 69 25.61 -7.24 -7.99
CA CYS A 69 24.49 -6.34 -7.78
C CYS A 69 23.62 -6.79 -6.59
N ASN A 70 23.49 -5.92 -5.59
CA ASN A 70 22.69 -6.16 -4.38
C ASN A 70 21.35 -5.38 -4.35
N CYS A 71 20.92 -4.82 -5.47
CA CYS A 71 19.66 -4.07 -5.54
C CYS A 71 18.45 -4.97 -5.24
N ARG A 72 17.40 -4.40 -4.64
CA ARG A 72 16.20 -5.13 -4.22
C ARG A 72 14.94 -4.39 -4.64
N PHE A 73 13.86 -5.13 -4.86
CA PHE A 73 12.52 -4.54 -5.01
C PHE A 73 11.82 -4.48 -3.66
N ASN A 74 11.39 -3.28 -3.27
CA ASN A 74 10.45 -3.10 -2.17
C ASN A 74 9.02 -3.04 -2.74
N ARG A 75 8.20 -4.03 -2.40
CA ARG A 75 6.81 -4.13 -2.85
C ARG A 75 5.93 -3.18 -2.02
N ARG A 76 5.12 -2.39 -2.70
CA ARG A 76 4.09 -1.54 -2.11
C ARG A 76 2.71 -2.07 -2.51
N PRO A 77 1.72 -2.03 -1.60
CA PRO A 77 0.35 -2.43 -1.93
C PRO A 77 -0.21 -1.51 -3.01
N ASP A 78 -1.26 -1.98 -3.69
CA ASP A 78 -1.99 -1.11 -4.59
C ASP A 78 -2.62 0.03 -3.78
N ARG A 79 -2.38 1.27 -4.20
CA ARG A 79 -2.97 2.46 -3.57
C ARG A 79 -4.49 2.50 -3.64
N ARG A 80 -5.11 1.61 -4.42
CA ARG A 80 -6.56 1.40 -4.53
C ARG A 80 -7.11 0.29 -3.64
N GLU A 81 -6.25 -0.40 -2.92
CA GLU A 81 -6.66 -1.38 -1.94
C GLU A 81 -7.26 -0.67 -0.70
N GLY A 82 -8.44 -1.13 -0.26
CA GLY A 82 -9.16 -0.57 0.88
C GLY A 82 -10.33 0.35 0.50
N LEU A 83 -11.15 0.65 1.51
CA LEU A 83 -12.31 1.53 1.40
C LEU A 83 -11.82 2.96 1.16
N ARG A 84 -12.14 3.57 0.01
CA ARG A 84 -11.70 4.95 -0.29
C ARG A 84 -12.72 5.98 0.17
N ARG A 85 -13.99 5.61 0.20
CA ARG A 85 -15.12 6.46 0.59
C ARG A 85 -15.98 5.75 1.61
N ALA A 86 -16.66 6.52 2.44
CA ALA A 86 -17.76 6.05 3.30
C ALA A 86 -19.01 5.61 2.51
N ALA A 87 -18.94 5.54 1.18
CA ALA A 87 -19.94 4.89 0.34
C ALA A 87 -19.46 3.51 -0.14
N ASP A 88 -18.15 3.26 -0.07
CA ASP A 88 -17.55 1.98 -0.46
C ASP A 88 -17.74 0.91 0.66
N ASP A 89 -18.12 1.33 1.88
CA ASP A 89 -18.41 0.48 3.05
C ASP A 89 -19.83 -0.11 3.04
N GLY A 90 -20.62 0.17 2.01
CA GLY A 90 -22.03 -0.23 1.93
C GLY A 90 -22.97 0.62 2.79
N LEU A 91 -22.46 1.62 3.53
CA LEU A 91 -23.27 2.69 4.12
C LEU A 91 -23.48 3.78 3.06
N THR A 92 -23.99 3.38 1.90
CA THR A 92 -24.32 4.35 0.86
C THR A 92 -25.37 5.33 1.39
N SER A 93 -25.00 6.61 1.46
CA SER A 93 -25.90 7.77 1.40
C SER A 93 -26.88 8.07 2.55
N ALA A 94 -26.87 7.36 3.68
CA ALA A 94 -27.84 7.63 4.76
C ALA A 94 -27.80 9.06 5.35
N PHE A 95 -26.74 9.83 5.06
CA PHE A 95 -26.61 11.25 5.43
C PHE A 95 -26.28 12.18 4.25
N VAL A 96 -26.68 11.82 3.01
CA VAL A 96 -26.79 12.85 1.97
C VAL A 96 -27.97 13.71 2.37
N PHE A 97 -27.71 14.78 3.11
CA PHE A 97 -28.73 15.77 3.43
C PHE A 97 -29.34 16.23 2.10
N GLU A 98 -30.66 16.11 1.98
CA GLU A 98 -31.57 16.51 0.87
C GLU A 98 -31.29 17.92 0.28
N ASN A 99 -30.39 18.68 0.90
CA ASN A 99 -29.95 20.00 0.47
C ASN A 99 -28.56 19.96 -0.17
N GLU A 100 -28.27 19.07 -1.14
CA GLU A 100 -27.14 19.29 -2.04
C GLU A 100 -27.45 20.49 -2.97
N ARG A 101 -27.31 21.68 -2.39
CA ARG A 101 -27.39 22.95 -3.07
C ARG A 101 -26.03 23.21 -3.71
N ARG A 102 -25.75 22.54 -4.83
CA ARG A 102 -24.84 23.11 -5.84
C ARG A 102 -25.54 24.30 -6.49
N THR A 103 -25.74 25.33 -5.68
CA THR A 103 -26.31 26.62 -6.05
C THR A 103 -25.14 27.51 -6.43
N HIS A 104 -24.95 27.71 -7.74
CA HIS A 104 -24.02 28.65 -8.40
C HIS A 104 -22.55 28.24 -8.53
N LYS A 105 -21.77 28.73 -9.49
CA LYS A 105 -21.93 29.34 -10.85
C LYS A 105 -20.51 29.24 -11.43
N ARG A 106 -20.37 28.64 -12.61
CA ARG A 106 -19.11 28.26 -13.29
C ARG A 106 -18.10 27.43 -12.48
N GLY A 107 -17.75 26.24 -12.99
CA GLY A 107 -16.64 25.46 -12.45
C GLY A 107 -15.27 26.06 -12.75
N ARG A 108 -14.19 25.47 -12.20
CA ARG A 108 -12.81 25.99 -12.35
C ARG A 108 -12.29 25.93 -13.79
N ARG A 109 -12.95 25.22 -14.70
CA ARG A 109 -12.49 25.09 -16.09
C ARG A 109 -13.02 26.24 -16.92
N LYS A 110 -12.18 26.70 -17.85
CA LYS A 110 -12.53 27.79 -18.78
C LYS A 110 -13.77 27.44 -19.63
N SER A 111 -13.97 26.14 -19.89
CA SER A 111 -15.08 25.59 -20.68
C SER A 111 -16.38 25.36 -19.90
N ASP A 112 -16.38 25.56 -18.58
CA ASP A 112 -17.60 25.29 -17.81
C ASP A 112 -18.64 26.39 -18.09
N PRO A 113 -19.92 26.02 -18.31
CA PRO A 113 -20.99 26.98 -18.54
C PRO A 113 -21.23 27.80 -17.26
N ALA A 114 -21.60 29.08 -17.46
CA ALA A 114 -21.73 30.08 -16.40
C ALA A 114 -22.95 29.85 -15.50
#